data_AF-X0UPE4-F1
#
_entry.id   AF-X0UPE4-F1
#
_cell.length_a   1.000
_cell.length_b   1.000
_cell.length_c   1.000
_cell.angle_alpha   90.00
_cell.angle_beta   90.00
_cell.angle_gamma   90.00
#
_symmetry.space_group_name_H-M   'P 1'
#
loop_
_entity.id
_entity.type
_entity.pdbx_description
1 polymer ?
#
loop_
_entity_poly.entity_id
_entity_poly.type
_entity_poly.pdbx_seq_one_letter_code
_entity_poly.pdbx_strand_id
1 'polypeptide(L)'
;MGIDVSSTSLDHTRALKRKHGLKNLQVQQLPIESVQELDREFDKIVCTGVLHHLSDPNAGLRALRSVLKPEGAMHLMVYATYGRTGIYMLQEYCLRLGIDPSEREIDDLAAVLKELPRGHPLDYVLRQSPDFRDPGAIADALLNPRDRAYTVTQLFETIERCELAFGRWFRQAPYLPQCGVIASTPHGARLAQLPAQEQYAAVELFRGTISRH
;
A
#
# COMPACT_ATOMS: atom_id res chain seq x y z
N MET A 1 4.93 -20.31 -1.35
CA MET A 1 3.75 -20.41 -2.25
C MET A 1 3.33 -19.00 -2.62
N GLY A 2 2.76 -18.78 -3.80
CA GLY A 2 2.19 -17.49 -4.22
C GLY A 2 0.78 -17.68 -4.77
N ILE A 3 -0.09 -16.70 -4.56
CA ILE A 3 -1.44 -16.65 -5.12
C ILE A 3 -1.66 -15.33 -5.84
N ASP A 4 -2.49 -15.34 -6.87
CA ASP A 4 -2.91 -14.14 -7.62
C ASP A 4 -4.28 -14.42 -8.27
N VAL A 5 -5.06 -13.39 -8.57
CA VAL A 5 -6.29 -13.51 -9.36
C VAL A 5 -6.02 -13.47 -10.86
N SER A 6 -4.90 -12.89 -11.28
CA SER A 6 -4.48 -12.72 -12.67
C SER A 6 -3.76 -13.97 -13.19
N SER A 7 -4.42 -14.68 -14.12
CA SER A 7 -3.80 -15.81 -14.82
C SER A 7 -2.54 -15.39 -15.59
N THR A 8 -2.56 -14.21 -16.21
CA THR A 8 -1.42 -13.65 -16.95
C THR A 8 -0.19 -13.46 -16.04
N SER A 9 -0.37 -12.86 -14.85
CA SER A 9 0.72 -12.68 -13.88
C SER A 9 1.30 -14.02 -13.42
N LEU A 10 0.43 -15.01 -13.22
CA LEU A 10 0.84 -16.36 -12.83
C LEU A 10 1.60 -17.07 -13.94
N ASP A 11 1.20 -16.91 -15.21
CA ASP A 11 1.89 -17.52 -16.34
C ASP A 11 3.28 -16.93 -16.56
N HIS A 12 3.44 -15.61 -16.41
CA HIS A 12 4.75 -14.98 -16.37
C HIS A 12 5.60 -15.53 -15.20
N THR A 13 5.01 -15.67 -14.01
CA THR A 13 5.72 -16.23 -12.85
C THR A 13 6.12 -17.70 -13.08
N ARG A 14 5.26 -18.50 -13.70
CA ARG A 14 5.57 -19.90 -14.08
C ARG A 14 6.70 -19.95 -15.12
N ALA A 15 6.72 -19.04 -16.09
CA ALA A 15 7.80 -18.95 -17.06
C ALA A 15 9.13 -18.59 -16.39
N LEU A 16 9.14 -17.61 -15.48
CA LEU A 16 10.33 -17.26 -14.69
C LEU A 16 10.79 -18.41 -13.79
N LYS A 17 9.86 -19.08 -13.11
CA LYS A 17 10.14 -20.29 -12.32
C LYS A 17 10.86 -21.35 -13.15
N ARG A 18 10.39 -21.65 -14.37
CA ARG A 18 11.03 -22.59 -15.30
C ARG A 18 12.41 -22.11 -15.74
N LYS A 19 12.52 -20.85 -16.16
CA LYS A 19 13.78 -20.22 -16.61
C LYS A 19 14.88 -20.32 -15.57
N HIS A 20 14.54 -20.15 -14.28
CA HIS A 20 15.49 -20.17 -13.17
C HIS A 20 15.58 -21.52 -12.44
N GLY A 21 14.90 -22.57 -12.93
CA GLY A 21 14.97 -23.91 -12.35
C GLY A 21 14.44 -24.00 -10.91
N LEU A 22 13.56 -23.09 -10.48
CA LEU A 22 13.07 -23.02 -9.10
C LEU A 22 12.13 -24.19 -8.78
N LYS A 23 12.54 -25.08 -7.88
CA LYS A 23 11.79 -26.30 -7.49
C LYS A 23 10.84 -26.09 -6.31
N ASN A 24 11.11 -25.10 -5.46
CA ASN A 24 10.41 -24.84 -4.20
C ASN A 24 9.31 -23.76 -4.29
N LEU A 25 9.00 -23.25 -5.49
CA LEU A 25 7.94 -22.27 -5.71
C LEU A 25 6.68 -22.94 -6.27
N GLN A 26 5.55 -22.78 -5.60
CA GLN A 26 4.22 -23.15 -6.10
C GLN A 26 3.40 -21.88 -6.27
N VAL A 27 2.63 -21.79 -7.35
CA VAL A 27 1.75 -20.65 -7.64
C VAL A 27 0.37 -21.15 -8.04
N GLN A 28 -0.68 -20.49 -7.52
CA GLN A 28 -2.07 -20.87 -7.73
C GLN A 28 -2.91 -19.63 -8.03
N GLN A 29 -3.91 -19.77 -8.90
CA GLN A 29 -4.89 -18.71 -9.11
C GLN A 29 -5.93 -18.79 -7.99
N LEU A 30 -5.96 -17.79 -7.12
CA LEU A 30 -6.82 -17.79 -5.93
C LEU A 30 -6.96 -16.35 -5.39
N PRO A 31 -8.18 -15.86 -5.13
CA PRO A 31 -8.38 -14.62 -4.39
C PRO A 31 -7.97 -14.81 -2.91
N ILE A 32 -7.58 -13.71 -2.25
CA ILE A 32 -7.13 -13.75 -0.85
C ILE A 32 -8.22 -14.27 0.09
N GLU A 33 -9.47 -13.93 -0.21
CA GLU A 33 -10.66 -14.32 0.54
C GLU A 33 -10.88 -15.84 0.58
N SER A 34 -10.26 -16.58 -0.34
CA SER A 34 -10.33 -18.04 -0.47
C SER A 34 -9.04 -18.74 -0.02
N VAL A 35 -8.09 -18.05 0.62
CA VAL A 35 -6.75 -18.61 0.93
C VAL A 35 -6.78 -19.90 1.79
N GLN A 36 -7.87 -20.14 2.50
CA GLN A 36 -8.16 -21.31 3.32
C GLN A 36 -8.26 -22.59 2.49
N GLU A 37 -8.66 -22.47 1.23
CA GLU A 37 -8.72 -23.59 0.27
C GLU A 37 -7.33 -24.19 -0.01
N LEU A 38 -6.25 -23.51 0.38
CA LEU A 38 -4.90 -24.05 0.30
C LEU A 38 -4.65 -25.19 1.29
N ASP A 39 -5.49 -25.35 2.32
CA ASP A 39 -5.38 -26.35 3.40
C ASP A 39 -3.97 -26.40 4.02
N ARG A 40 -3.43 -25.21 4.30
CA ARG A 40 -2.06 -24.99 4.76
C ARG A 40 -1.97 -23.83 5.72
N GLU A 41 -0.99 -23.90 6.61
CA GLU A 41 -0.56 -22.80 7.45
C GLU A 41 0.83 -22.31 7.07
N PHE A 42 1.09 -21.02 7.30
CA PHE A 42 2.33 -20.34 6.92
C PHE A 42 3.03 -19.72 8.14
N ASP A 43 4.35 -19.89 8.20
CA ASP A 43 5.20 -19.18 9.16
C ASP A 43 5.36 -17.70 8.78
N LYS A 44 5.25 -17.38 7.48
CA LYS A 44 5.41 -16.04 6.94
C LYS A 44 4.44 -15.79 5.79
N ILE A 45 3.68 -14.70 5.89
CA ILE A 45 2.85 -14.16 4.81
C ILE A 45 3.41 -12.80 4.39
N VAL A 46 3.43 -12.54 3.08
CA VAL A 46 3.78 -11.24 2.50
C VAL A 46 2.63 -10.82 1.60
N CYS A 47 1.97 -9.70 1.94
CA CYS A 47 0.84 -9.15 1.21
C CYS A 47 1.03 -7.64 1.06
N THR A 48 1.55 -7.22 -0.08
CA THR A 48 1.92 -5.82 -0.33
C THR A 48 1.18 -5.30 -1.54
N GLY A 49 0.46 -4.18 -1.44
CA GLY A 49 -0.20 -3.62 -2.61
C GLY A 49 -1.54 -4.28 -2.95
N VAL A 50 -2.17 -5.01 -2.02
CA VAL A 50 -3.37 -5.81 -2.33
C VAL A 50 -4.55 -5.50 -1.43
N LEU A 51 -4.39 -5.58 -0.10
CA LEU A 51 -5.50 -5.46 0.85
C LEU A 51 -6.35 -4.20 0.66
N HIS A 52 -5.72 -3.08 0.31
CA HIS A 52 -6.39 -1.80 0.13
C HIS A 52 -7.18 -1.66 -1.17
N HIS A 53 -7.14 -2.65 -2.07
CA HIS A 53 -7.97 -2.71 -3.27
C HIS A 53 -9.14 -3.69 -3.14
N LEU A 54 -9.23 -4.42 -2.02
CA LEU A 54 -10.34 -5.35 -1.76
C LEU A 54 -11.62 -4.58 -1.43
N SER A 55 -12.76 -5.19 -1.76
CA SER A 55 -14.08 -4.66 -1.37
C SER A 55 -14.27 -4.66 0.16
N ASP A 56 -13.78 -5.69 0.84
CA ASP A 56 -13.65 -5.75 2.30
C ASP A 56 -12.20 -6.10 2.70
N PRO A 57 -11.35 -5.09 2.94
CA PRO A 57 -9.97 -5.29 3.38
C PRO A 57 -9.86 -6.07 4.69
N ASN A 58 -10.84 -5.94 5.59
CA ASN A 58 -10.82 -6.64 6.87
C ASN A 58 -11.13 -8.14 6.68
N ALA A 59 -12.03 -8.48 5.76
CA ALA A 59 -12.27 -9.88 5.40
C ALA A 59 -11.00 -10.51 4.80
N GLY A 60 -10.33 -9.82 3.88
CA GLY A 60 -9.06 -10.28 3.33
C GLY A 60 -7.97 -10.46 4.40
N LEU A 61 -7.84 -9.51 5.33
CA LEU A 61 -6.86 -9.62 6.40
C LEU A 61 -7.17 -10.78 7.38
N ARG A 62 -8.44 -11.00 7.73
CA ARG A 62 -8.87 -12.15 8.53
C ARG A 62 -8.62 -13.47 7.81
N ALA A 63 -8.83 -13.52 6.50
CA ALA A 63 -8.49 -14.69 5.71
C ALA A 63 -6.99 -14.98 5.77
N LEU A 64 -6.12 -13.98 5.58
CA LEU A 64 -4.68 -14.19 5.74
C LEU A 64 -4.30 -14.64 7.16
N ARG A 65 -4.91 -14.06 8.21
CA ARG A 65 -4.68 -14.49 9.59
C ARG A 65 -5.04 -15.97 9.80
N SER A 66 -6.14 -16.45 9.23
CA SER A 66 -6.61 -17.82 9.49
C SER A 66 -5.68 -18.92 8.95
N VAL A 67 -4.76 -18.57 8.05
CA VAL A 67 -3.71 -19.48 7.54
C VAL A 67 -2.32 -19.09 8.05
N LEU A 68 -2.23 -18.15 8.99
CA LEU A 68 -0.99 -17.81 9.68
C LEU A 68 -0.85 -18.70 10.92
N LYS A 69 0.31 -19.32 11.09
CA LYS A 69 0.63 -20.05 12.33
C LYS A 69 0.62 -19.10 13.54
N PRO A 70 0.37 -19.59 14.78
CA PRO A 70 0.39 -18.76 15.98
C PRO A 70 1.67 -17.93 16.17
N GLU A 71 2.84 -18.51 15.89
CA GLU A 71 4.15 -17.83 15.96
C GLU A 71 4.59 -17.22 14.61
N GLY A 72 3.69 -17.18 13.63
CA GLY A 72 3.94 -16.67 12.31
C GLY A 72 3.93 -15.14 12.26
N ALA A 73 4.49 -14.57 11.20
CA ALA A 73 4.48 -13.12 10.98
C ALA A 73 3.92 -12.75 9.61
N MET A 74 3.25 -11.60 9.51
CA MET A 74 2.84 -11.02 8.23
C MET A 74 3.67 -9.77 7.91
N HIS A 75 4.01 -9.59 6.64
CA HIS A 75 4.47 -8.31 6.10
C HIS A 75 3.35 -7.75 5.23
N LEU A 76 2.75 -6.66 5.69
CA LEU A 76 1.68 -5.96 4.99
C LEU A 76 2.20 -4.64 4.45
N MET A 77 1.64 -4.20 3.31
CA MET A 77 1.80 -2.83 2.83
C MET A 77 0.45 -2.30 2.36
N VAL A 78 0.05 -1.16 2.91
CA VAL A 78 -1.14 -0.41 2.52
C VAL A 78 -0.81 1.04 2.23
N TYR A 79 -1.69 1.70 1.47
CA TYR A 79 -1.54 3.11 1.16
C TYR A 79 -1.77 4.00 2.37
N ALA A 80 -0.95 5.05 2.48
CA ALA A 80 -1.00 6.02 3.56
C ALA A 80 -1.73 7.30 3.11
N THR A 81 -2.64 7.81 3.93
CA THR A 81 -3.59 8.86 3.56
C THR A 81 -2.91 10.17 3.17
N TYR A 82 -1.99 10.66 4.01
CA TYR A 82 -1.45 12.01 3.85
C TYR A 82 -0.46 12.12 2.68
N GLY A 83 0.49 11.18 2.56
CA GLY A 83 1.44 11.21 1.44
C GLY A 83 0.83 10.91 0.06
N ARG A 84 -0.44 10.50 0.02
CA ARG A 84 -1.21 10.29 -1.21
C ARG A 84 -2.29 11.33 -1.44
N THR A 85 -2.37 12.41 -0.65
CA THR A 85 -3.40 13.46 -0.83
C THR A 85 -3.50 13.94 -2.28
N GLY A 86 -2.36 14.15 -2.95
CA GLY A 86 -2.35 14.54 -4.37
C GLY A 86 -2.96 13.52 -5.33
N ILE A 87 -2.87 12.23 -5.03
CA ILE A 87 -3.50 11.17 -5.83
C ILE A 87 -5.03 11.28 -5.71
N TYR A 88 -5.54 11.36 -4.49
CA TYR A 88 -6.99 11.46 -4.26
C TYR A 88 -7.60 12.75 -4.82
N MET A 89 -6.85 13.87 -4.81
CA MET A 89 -7.26 15.09 -5.51
C MET A 89 -7.45 14.86 -7.02
N LEU A 90 -6.53 14.14 -7.66
CA LEU A 90 -6.60 13.87 -9.09
C LEU A 90 -7.61 12.76 -9.44
N GLN A 91 -7.83 11.78 -8.56
CA GLN A 91 -8.93 10.81 -8.71
C GLN A 91 -10.28 11.54 -8.73
N GLU A 92 -10.50 12.48 -7.81
CA GLU A 92 -11.72 13.30 -7.78
C GLU A 92 -11.85 14.20 -9.02
N TYR A 93 -10.74 14.78 -9.51
CA TYR A 93 -10.72 15.50 -10.79
C TYR A 93 -11.16 14.59 -11.95
N CYS A 94 -10.61 13.38 -12.04
CA CYS A 94 -10.96 12.42 -13.09
C CYS A 94 -12.44 12.03 -13.02
N LEU A 95 -12.96 11.76 -11.80
CA LEU A 95 -14.36 11.43 -11.57
C LEU A 95 -15.29 12.55 -12.04
N ARG A 96 -14.97 13.81 -11.74
CA ARG A 96 -15.79 14.98 -12.12
C ARG A 96 -15.85 15.21 -13.62
N LEU A 97 -14.80 14.85 -14.35
CA LEU A 97 -14.74 14.98 -15.80
C LEU A 97 -15.20 13.71 -16.53
N GLY A 98 -15.46 12.62 -15.81
CA GLY A 98 -15.83 11.34 -16.39
C GLY A 98 -14.70 10.69 -17.19
N ILE A 99 -13.44 10.92 -16.78
CA ILE A 99 -12.26 10.33 -17.41
C ILE A 99 -12.32 8.81 -17.21
N ASP A 100 -12.32 8.07 -18.31
CA ASP A 100 -12.37 6.61 -18.33
C ASP A 100 -10.97 6.01 -18.55
N PRO A 101 -10.77 4.69 -18.33
CA PRO A 101 -9.45 4.06 -18.49
C PRO A 101 -9.13 3.72 -19.96
N SER A 102 -9.68 4.43 -20.94
CA SER A 102 -9.26 4.30 -22.34
C SER A 102 -7.86 4.86 -22.55
N GLU A 103 -7.14 4.29 -23.51
CA GLU A 103 -5.76 4.69 -23.84
C GLU A 103 -5.65 6.19 -24.14
N ARG A 104 -6.63 6.74 -24.88
CA ARG A 104 -6.69 8.17 -25.20
C ARG A 104 -6.81 9.05 -23.96
N GLU A 105 -7.76 8.74 -23.07
CA GLU A 105 -7.97 9.52 -21.85
C GLU A 105 -6.77 9.43 -20.90
N ILE A 106 -6.09 8.28 -20.87
CA ILE A 106 -4.84 8.10 -20.10
C ILE A 106 -3.72 8.98 -20.66
N ASP A 107 -3.58 9.04 -21.99
CA ASP A 107 -2.58 9.90 -22.65
C ASP A 107 -2.86 11.40 -22.41
N ASP A 108 -4.12 11.81 -22.55
CA ASP A 108 -4.57 13.18 -22.27
C ASP A 108 -4.34 13.53 -20.79
N LEU A 109 -4.65 12.63 -19.85
CA LEU A 109 -4.36 12.79 -18.43
C LEU A 109 -2.86 12.92 -18.17
N ALA A 110 -2.03 12.10 -18.82
CA ALA A 110 -0.57 12.19 -18.71
C ALA A 110 -0.02 13.54 -19.20
N ALA A 111 -0.66 14.16 -20.20
CA ALA A 111 -0.35 15.53 -20.61
C ALA A 111 -0.77 16.56 -19.54
N VAL A 112 -1.98 16.44 -18.97
CA VAL A 112 -2.47 17.30 -17.89
C VAL A 112 -1.56 17.26 -16.66
N LEU A 113 -1.07 16.07 -16.28
CA LEU A 113 -0.16 15.92 -15.13
C LEU A 113 1.15 16.71 -15.28
N LYS A 114 1.59 17.01 -16.51
CA LYS A 114 2.79 17.82 -16.77
C LYS A 114 2.55 19.32 -16.54
N GLU A 115 1.29 19.75 -16.62
CA GLU A 115 0.87 21.14 -16.48
C GLU A 115 0.41 21.47 -15.04
N LEU A 116 0.57 20.55 -14.09
CA LEU A 116 0.20 20.80 -12.69
C LEU A 116 0.95 22.01 -12.12
N PRO A 117 0.26 22.85 -11.32
CA PRO A 117 0.90 24.02 -10.74
C PRO A 117 2.02 23.61 -9.79
N ARG A 118 3.09 24.42 -9.74
CA ARG A 118 4.21 24.17 -8.83
C ARG A 118 3.73 24.06 -7.39
N GLY A 119 4.15 23.00 -6.70
CA GLY A 119 3.77 22.77 -5.31
C GLY A 119 2.46 22.00 -5.17
N HIS A 120 1.90 21.48 -6.28
CA HIS A 120 0.76 20.57 -6.21
C HIS A 120 1.12 19.37 -5.31
N PRO A 121 0.23 18.90 -4.42
CA PRO A 121 0.55 17.79 -3.51
C PRO A 121 0.98 16.49 -4.21
N LEU A 122 0.55 16.29 -5.46
CA LEU A 122 0.94 15.14 -6.29
C LEU A 122 2.42 15.20 -6.72
N ASP A 123 3.05 16.39 -6.75
CA ASP A 123 4.42 16.60 -7.21
C ASP A 123 5.42 15.69 -6.48
N TYR A 124 5.21 15.46 -5.17
CA TYR A 124 6.10 14.60 -4.40
C TYR A 124 6.06 13.16 -4.93
N VAL A 125 4.88 12.61 -5.17
CA VAL A 125 4.71 11.25 -5.69
C VAL A 125 5.29 11.13 -7.11
N LEU A 126 4.98 12.08 -8.00
CA LEU A 126 5.48 12.09 -9.38
C LEU A 126 7.02 12.11 -9.44
N ARG A 127 7.67 12.81 -8.50
CA ARG A 127 9.14 12.83 -8.41
C ARG A 127 9.74 11.55 -7.85
N GLN A 128 9.04 10.86 -6.95
CA GLN A 128 9.56 9.68 -6.24
C GLN A 128 9.25 8.35 -6.94
N SER A 129 8.26 8.34 -7.84
CA SER A 129 7.79 7.12 -8.49
C SER A 129 8.02 7.17 -10.00
N PRO A 130 9.06 6.50 -10.52
CA PRO A 130 9.28 6.35 -11.97
C PRO A 130 8.10 5.68 -12.69
N ASP A 131 7.29 4.92 -11.95
CA ASP A 131 6.14 4.19 -12.47
C ASP A 131 5.09 5.14 -13.08
N PHE A 132 4.97 6.40 -12.62
CA PHE A 132 4.09 7.40 -13.24
C PHE A 132 4.52 7.86 -14.65
N ARG A 133 5.52 7.22 -15.24
CA ARG A 133 5.86 7.33 -16.68
C ARG A 133 5.16 6.27 -17.53
N ASP A 134 4.59 5.25 -16.89
CA ASP A 134 3.83 4.18 -17.52
C ASP A 134 2.33 4.52 -17.52
N PRO A 135 1.65 4.51 -18.69
CA PRO A 135 0.21 4.72 -18.78
C PRO A 135 -0.61 3.78 -17.88
N GLY A 136 -0.19 2.51 -17.77
CA GLY A 136 -0.85 1.52 -16.92
C GLY A 136 -0.82 1.91 -15.44
N ALA A 137 0.33 2.38 -14.96
CA ALA A 137 0.47 2.87 -13.59
C ALA A 137 -0.30 4.18 -13.34
N ILE A 138 -0.44 5.07 -14.33
CA ILE A 138 -1.30 6.27 -14.22
C ILE A 138 -2.75 5.84 -14.04
N ALA A 139 -3.24 4.92 -14.88
CA ALA A 139 -4.59 4.39 -14.80
C ALA A 139 -4.85 3.71 -13.45
N ASP A 140 -3.93 2.85 -13.01
CA ASP A 140 -4.06 2.17 -11.70
C ASP A 140 -4.04 3.17 -10.53
N ALA A 141 -3.21 4.21 -10.58
CA ALA A 141 -3.13 5.18 -9.49
C ALA A 141 -4.30 6.17 -9.48
N LEU A 142 -4.80 6.63 -10.64
CA LEU A 142 -5.72 7.77 -10.73
C LEU A 142 -7.15 7.39 -11.16
N LEU A 143 -7.37 6.19 -11.69
CA LEU A 143 -8.68 5.75 -12.20
C LEU A 143 -9.22 4.52 -11.47
N ASN A 144 -8.49 3.97 -10.47
CA ASN A 144 -8.91 2.80 -9.74
C ASN A 144 -9.94 3.15 -8.64
N PRO A 145 -11.21 2.69 -8.75
CA PRO A 145 -12.28 3.09 -7.84
C PRO A 145 -12.21 2.40 -6.46
N ARG A 146 -11.30 1.44 -6.29
CA ARG A 146 -11.18 0.66 -5.04
C ARG A 146 -9.96 1.03 -4.21
N ASP A 147 -9.24 2.10 -4.56
CA ASP A 147 -8.11 2.59 -3.75
C ASP A 147 -8.60 3.08 -2.37
N ARG A 148 -8.11 2.44 -1.29
CA ARG A 148 -8.31 2.89 0.09
C ARG A 148 -6.99 3.14 0.81
N ALA A 149 -6.75 4.39 1.21
CA ALA A 149 -5.68 4.71 2.17
C ALA A 149 -6.12 4.57 3.63
N TYR A 150 -5.11 4.47 4.50
CA TYR A 150 -5.22 4.43 5.94
C TYR A 150 -4.36 5.54 6.54
N THR A 151 -4.83 6.17 7.60
CA THR A 151 -3.92 6.84 8.54
C THR A 151 -3.26 5.79 9.43
N VAL A 152 -2.18 6.15 10.13
CA VAL A 152 -1.58 5.28 11.15
C VAL A 152 -2.63 4.81 12.16
N THR A 153 -3.48 5.70 12.68
CA THR A 153 -4.54 5.34 13.63
C THR A 153 -5.50 4.29 13.05
N GLN A 154 -6.01 4.51 11.84
CA GLN A 154 -6.92 3.55 11.18
C GLN A 154 -6.24 2.20 10.91
N LEU A 155 -4.95 2.19 10.63
CA LEU A 155 -4.19 0.95 10.45
C LEU A 155 -4.09 0.17 11.76
N PHE A 156 -3.80 0.82 12.89
CA PHE A 156 -3.77 0.17 14.20
C PHE A 156 -5.14 -0.39 14.58
N GLU A 157 -6.21 0.38 14.39
CA GLU A 157 -7.59 -0.10 14.61
C GLU A 157 -7.94 -1.32 13.74
N THR A 158 -7.47 -1.33 12.49
CA THR A 158 -7.69 -2.44 11.55
C THR A 158 -6.95 -3.71 12.00
N ILE A 159 -5.70 -3.56 12.44
CA ILE A 159 -4.88 -4.66 12.96
C ILE A 159 -5.54 -5.27 14.20
N GLU A 160 -5.94 -4.43 15.16
CA GLU A 160 -6.60 -4.88 16.40
C GLU A 160 -7.94 -5.56 16.12
N ARG A 161 -8.77 -4.98 15.25
CA ARG A 161 -10.07 -5.54 14.85
C ARG A 161 -9.94 -6.92 14.18
N CYS A 162 -8.80 -7.19 13.53
CA CYS A 162 -8.53 -8.49 12.93
C CYS A 162 -7.82 -9.46 13.89
N GLU A 163 -7.74 -9.10 15.18
CA GLU A 163 -7.09 -9.86 16.25
C GLU A 163 -5.63 -10.19 15.92
N LEU A 164 -4.93 -9.20 15.38
CA LEU A 164 -3.50 -9.22 15.11
C LEU A 164 -2.80 -8.23 16.04
N ALA A 165 -1.51 -8.46 16.28
CA ALA A 165 -0.65 -7.53 17.00
C ALA A 165 0.32 -6.86 16.02
N PHE A 166 0.49 -5.54 16.14
CA PHE A 166 1.51 -4.83 15.39
C PHE A 166 2.90 -5.19 15.91
N GLY A 167 3.76 -5.72 15.04
CA GLY A 167 5.15 -6.04 15.38
C GLY A 167 6.08 -4.84 15.26
N ARG A 168 6.30 -4.37 14.03
CA ARG A 168 7.13 -3.19 13.73
C ARG A 168 6.87 -2.67 12.31
N TRP A 169 7.24 -1.42 12.08
CA TRP A 169 7.36 -0.87 10.73
C TRP A 169 8.50 -1.54 9.97
N PHE A 170 8.30 -1.83 8.68
CA PHE A 170 9.39 -2.33 7.84
C PHE A 170 10.48 -1.26 7.67
N ARG A 171 10.07 -0.02 7.41
CA ARG A 171 10.94 1.17 7.47
C ARG A 171 10.66 1.93 8.75
N GLN A 172 11.50 1.76 9.77
CA GLN A 172 11.24 2.33 11.10
C GLN A 172 11.56 3.83 11.17
N ALA A 173 12.67 4.28 10.60
CA ALA A 173 13.14 5.66 10.76
C ALA A 173 12.10 6.75 10.41
N PRO A 174 11.25 6.60 9.39
CA PRO A 174 10.16 7.56 9.15
C PRO A 174 9.19 7.73 10.32
N TYR A 175 9.00 6.70 11.16
CA TYR A 175 8.05 6.72 12.26
C TYR A 175 8.68 7.05 13.62
N LEU A 176 10.00 7.20 13.71
CA LEU A 176 10.67 7.42 14.99
C LEU A 176 10.89 8.92 15.24
N PRO A 177 10.50 9.45 16.41
CA PRO A 177 10.62 10.88 16.72
C PRO A 177 12.07 11.35 16.85
N GLN A 178 13.01 10.45 17.11
CA GLN A 178 14.44 10.72 17.16
C GLN A 178 15.10 10.77 15.76
N CYS A 179 14.37 10.48 14.68
CA CYS A 179 14.94 10.36 13.35
C CYS A 179 14.66 11.59 12.47
N GLY A 180 15.73 12.32 12.12
CA GLY A 180 15.68 13.46 11.21
C GLY A 180 15.34 14.78 11.91
N VAL A 181 14.91 15.78 11.13
CA VAL A 181 14.76 17.17 11.61
C VAL A 181 13.77 17.32 12.78
N ILE A 182 12.77 16.43 12.89
CA ILE A 182 11.73 16.49 13.92
C ILE A 182 12.31 16.41 15.34
N ALA A 183 13.40 15.64 15.51
CA ALA A 183 14.08 15.45 16.79
C ALA A 183 14.66 16.77 17.35
N SER A 184 15.08 17.67 16.46
CA SER A 184 15.68 18.96 16.81
C SER A 184 14.66 20.10 16.86
N THR A 185 13.37 19.82 16.66
CA THR A 185 12.32 20.84 16.76
C THR A 185 12.00 21.16 18.23
N PRO A 186 11.45 22.36 18.52
CA PRO A 186 10.97 22.69 19.87
C PRO A 186 9.92 21.70 20.44
N HIS A 187 9.23 20.94 19.57
CA HIS A 187 8.25 19.94 19.98
C HIS A 187 8.81 18.52 20.12
N GLY A 188 10.08 18.28 19.77
CA GLY A 188 10.67 16.93 19.76
C GLY A 188 10.60 16.22 21.11
N ALA A 189 10.87 16.94 22.21
CA ALA A 189 10.77 16.39 23.56
C ALA A 189 9.34 15.98 23.95
N ARG A 190 8.33 16.80 23.57
CA ARG A 190 6.91 16.48 23.81
C ARG A 190 6.47 15.29 22.99
N LEU A 191 6.89 15.23 21.72
CA LEU A 191 6.61 14.11 20.84
C LEU A 191 7.17 12.80 21.40
N ALA A 192 8.42 12.81 21.89
CA ALA A 192 9.07 11.62 22.46
C ALA A 192 8.41 11.10 23.76
N GLN A 193 7.56 11.90 24.40
CA GLN A 193 6.80 11.53 25.60
C GLN A 193 5.44 10.90 25.29
N LEU A 194 4.97 10.96 24.04
CA LEU A 194 3.71 10.32 23.65
C LEU A 194 3.82 8.80 23.69
N PRO A 195 2.71 8.07 23.86
CA PRO A 195 2.66 6.63 23.61
C PRO A 195 3.14 6.29 22.18
N ALA A 196 3.72 5.12 21.97
CA ALA A 196 4.37 4.77 20.70
C ALA A 196 3.45 4.93 19.46
N GLN A 197 2.18 4.52 19.55
CA GLN A 197 1.23 4.67 18.44
C GLN A 197 0.94 6.14 18.13
N GLU A 198 0.82 6.98 19.16
CA GLU A 198 0.65 8.44 19.01
C GLU A 198 1.89 9.11 18.45
N GLN A 199 3.09 8.62 18.79
CA GLN A 199 4.32 9.08 18.13
C GLN A 199 4.25 8.80 16.63
N TYR A 200 3.85 7.59 16.22
CA TYR A 200 3.74 7.19 14.81
C TYR A 200 2.70 8.00 14.04
N ALA A 201 1.55 8.32 14.64
CA ALA A 201 0.55 9.17 14.02
C ALA A 201 1.03 10.62 13.89
N ALA A 202 1.66 11.17 14.94
CA ALA A 202 2.15 12.54 14.93
C ALA A 202 3.30 12.75 13.92
N VAL A 203 4.24 11.80 13.80
CA VAL A 203 5.31 11.87 12.78
C VAL A 203 4.77 11.68 11.37
N GLU A 204 3.72 10.86 11.17
CA GLU A 204 3.05 10.72 9.88
C GLU A 204 2.52 12.08 9.40
N LEU A 205 1.80 12.78 10.27
CA LEU A 205 1.30 14.14 10.04
C LEU A 205 2.41 15.14 9.78
N PHE A 206 3.46 15.16 10.63
CA PHE A 206 4.58 16.07 10.48
C PHE A 206 5.30 15.89 9.13
N ARG A 207 5.48 14.64 8.69
CA ARG A 207 6.18 14.35 7.44
C ARG A 207 5.30 14.60 6.22
N GLY A 208 4.01 14.26 6.28
CA GLY A 208 3.03 14.44 5.21
C GLY A 208 3.35 13.74 3.89
N THR A 209 4.45 13.01 3.81
CA THR A 209 5.05 12.46 2.57
C THR A 209 5.18 10.94 2.61
N ILE A 210 4.74 10.30 3.70
CA ILE A 210 4.62 8.85 3.79
C ILE A 210 3.45 8.43 2.89
N SER A 211 3.75 7.78 1.76
CA SER A 211 2.75 7.36 0.78
C SER A 211 2.27 5.91 0.94
N ARG A 212 2.97 5.13 1.77
CA ARG A 212 2.62 3.75 2.12
C ARG A 212 3.14 3.38 3.51
N HIS A 213 2.38 2.56 4.21
CA HIS A 213 2.70 1.98 5.51
C HIS A 213 3.43 0.64 5.35
#